data_AF-A0A0W1R4Z6-F1
#
_entry.id   AF-A0A0W1R4Z6-F1
#
_cell.length_a   1.000
_cell.length_b   1.000
_cell.length_c   1.000
_cell.angle_alpha   90.00
_cell.angle_beta   90.00
_cell.angle_gamma   90.00
#
_symmetry.space_group_name_H-M   'P 1'
#
loop_
_entity.id
_entity.type
_entity.pdbx_description
1 polymer ?
#
loop_
_entity_poly.entity_id
_entity_poly.type
_entity_poly.pdbx_seq_one_letter_code
_entity_poly.pdbx_strand_id
1 'polypeptide(L)'
;MTETNSGRVGALTAAGGAFLGAVAYVFGYATTYALTSSEIQNSGAQQLLELFTGESATWKAVGWVFYNAHFVDTEIPGLFGASRAINFVAEVEAFPTLLYVLPPVILLVSGVVVARSAGVTDAMDGAKAGASVLLGYSLLAVAGTTMFSIPVGQSATAEPDFVAAVLVAGVVYPAVFGTLGGVAASLVQSSRATISPQ
;
A
#
# COMPACT_ATOMS: atom_id res chain seq x y z
N MET A 1 31.38 19.63 -14.04
CA MET A 1 30.03 19.70 -14.65
C MET A 1 29.29 18.35 -14.61
N THR A 2 29.97 17.23 -14.40
CA THR A 2 29.40 15.86 -14.47
C THR A 2 28.67 15.40 -13.20
N GLU A 3 29.15 15.74 -12.00
CA GLU A 3 28.51 15.31 -10.74
C GLU A 3 27.15 15.96 -10.48
N THR A 4 27.02 17.25 -10.79
CA THR A 4 25.77 18.01 -10.58
C THR A 4 24.61 17.45 -11.42
N ASN A 5 24.89 16.85 -12.57
CA ASN A 5 23.87 16.28 -13.45
C ASN A 5 23.40 14.90 -12.94
N SER A 6 24.34 14.07 -12.48
CA SER A 6 24.03 12.76 -11.89
C SER A 6 23.15 12.88 -10.65
N GLY A 7 23.47 13.82 -9.74
CA GLY A 7 22.67 14.07 -8.54
C GLY A 7 21.24 14.53 -8.85
N ARG A 8 21.04 15.33 -9.90
CA ARG A 8 19.71 15.77 -10.32
C ARG A 8 18.86 14.63 -10.88
N VAL A 9 19.44 13.76 -11.72
CA VAL A 9 18.74 12.60 -12.27
C VAL A 9 18.32 11.63 -11.16
N GLY A 10 19.21 11.40 -10.18
CA GLY A 10 18.88 10.60 -9.00
C GLY A 10 17.73 11.19 -8.18
N ALA A 11 17.75 12.50 -7.92
CA ALA A 11 16.69 13.18 -7.19
C ALA A 11 15.34 13.15 -7.93
N LEU A 12 15.35 13.35 -9.25
CA LEU A 12 14.14 13.27 -10.09
C LEU A 12 13.55 11.86 -10.10
N THR A 13 14.41 10.84 -10.15
CA THR A 13 13.98 9.44 -10.07
C THR A 13 13.35 9.14 -8.71
N ALA A 14 13.99 9.60 -7.63
CA ALA A 14 13.46 9.43 -6.27
C ALA A 14 12.10 10.15 -6.08
N ALA A 15 11.98 11.37 -6.60
CA ALA A 15 10.72 12.12 -6.56
C ALA A 15 9.61 11.44 -7.39
N GLY A 16 9.96 10.95 -8.59
CA GLY A 16 9.04 10.20 -9.45
C GLY A 16 8.56 8.90 -8.81
N GLY A 17 9.47 8.17 -8.16
CA GLY A 17 9.10 6.96 -7.43
C GLY A 17 8.27 7.26 -6.19
N ALA A 18 8.59 8.29 -5.41
CA ALA A 18 7.75 8.71 -4.30
C ALA A 18 6.33 9.04 -4.78
N PHE A 19 6.20 9.80 -5.87
CA PHE A 19 4.90 10.09 -6.46
C PHE A 19 4.14 8.81 -6.87
N LEU A 20 4.79 7.88 -7.56
CA LEU A 20 4.16 6.60 -7.93
C LEU A 20 3.83 5.72 -6.73
N GLY A 21 4.59 5.80 -5.64
CA GLY A 21 4.25 5.16 -4.36
C GLY A 21 2.97 5.74 -3.75
N ALA A 22 2.83 7.06 -3.75
CA ALA A 22 1.60 7.69 -3.28
C ALA A 22 0.39 7.32 -4.16
N VAL A 23 0.55 7.35 -5.48
CA VAL A 23 -0.49 6.91 -6.43
C VAL A 23 -0.85 5.44 -6.22
N ALA A 24 0.14 4.56 -6.02
CA ALA A 24 -0.07 3.15 -5.74
C ALA A 24 -0.92 2.90 -4.49
N TYR A 25 -0.64 3.62 -3.40
CA TYR A 25 -1.42 3.54 -2.17
C TYR A 25 -2.88 3.92 -2.42
N VAL A 26 -3.10 5.09 -3.03
CA VAL A 26 -4.46 5.60 -3.32
C VAL A 26 -5.20 4.67 -4.26
N PHE A 27 -4.54 4.17 -5.31
CA PHE A 27 -5.13 3.25 -6.26
C PHE A 27 -5.46 1.89 -5.63
N GLY A 28 -4.60 1.36 -4.77
CA GLY A 28 -4.85 0.13 -4.02
C GLY A 28 -6.04 0.26 -3.07
N TYR A 29 -6.12 1.37 -2.32
CA TYR A 29 -7.27 1.67 -1.49
C TYR A 29 -8.56 1.82 -2.32
N ALA A 30 -8.52 2.58 -3.43
CA ALA A 30 -9.68 2.79 -4.30
C ALA A 30 -10.19 1.48 -4.92
N THR A 31 -9.26 0.59 -5.31
CA THR A 31 -9.61 -0.74 -5.82
C THR A 31 -10.23 -1.60 -4.73
N THR A 32 -9.67 -1.56 -3.52
CA THR A 32 -10.25 -2.27 -2.35
C THR A 32 -11.67 -1.75 -2.08
N TYR A 33 -11.86 -0.43 -2.09
CA TYR A 33 -13.18 0.20 -1.92
C TYR A 33 -14.18 -0.29 -2.96
N ALA A 34 -13.79 -0.31 -4.24
CA ALA A 34 -14.67 -0.77 -5.32
C ALA A 34 -15.08 -2.24 -5.14
N LEU A 35 -14.22 -3.07 -4.56
CA LEU A 35 -14.46 -4.50 -4.37
C LEU A 35 -15.26 -4.84 -3.11
N THR A 36 -15.18 -4.02 -2.04
CA THR A 36 -15.69 -4.42 -0.72
C THR A 36 -16.75 -3.49 -0.13
N SER A 37 -16.89 -2.27 -0.66
CA SER A 37 -17.79 -1.26 -0.09
C SER A 37 -19.25 -1.70 -0.05
N SER A 38 -19.76 -2.38 -1.09
CA SER A 38 -21.14 -2.87 -1.13
C SER A 38 -21.42 -3.84 0.03
N GLU A 39 -20.51 -4.78 0.28
CA GLU A 39 -20.70 -5.77 1.35
C GLU A 39 -20.59 -5.13 2.73
N ILE A 40 -19.72 -4.13 2.87
CA ILE A 40 -19.60 -3.36 4.12
C ILE A 40 -20.88 -2.56 4.37
N GLN A 41 -21.39 -1.82 3.38
CA GLN A 41 -22.60 -0.99 3.50
C GLN A 41 -23.84 -1.82 3.84
N ASN A 42 -23.94 -3.01 3.26
CA ASN A 42 -25.07 -3.91 3.49
C ASN A 42 -24.97 -4.67 4.83
N SER A 43 -23.84 -4.60 5.53
CA SER A 43 -23.66 -5.29 6.80
C SER A 43 -24.44 -4.62 7.94
N GLY A 44 -25.09 -5.43 8.79
CA GLY A 44 -25.80 -4.92 9.96
C GLY A 44 -24.89 -4.22 10.97
N ALA A 45 -23.61 -4.61 11.04
CA ALA A 45 -22.61 -3.95 11.88
C ALA A 45 -22.37 -2.50 11.42
N GLN A 46 -22.28 -2.26 10.12
CA GLN A 46 -22.08 -0.93 9.54
C GLN A 46 -23.30 -0.02 9.79
N GLN A 47 -24.51 -0.55 9.62
CA GLN A 47 -25.74 0.22 9.90
C GLN A 47 -25.82 0.66 11.36
N LEU A 48 -25.41 -0.20 12.30
CA LEU A 48 -25.33 0.16 13.72
C LEU A 48 -24.25 1.22 13.96
N LEU A 49 -23.06 1.05 13.37
CA LEU A 49 -21.95 2.01 13.49
C LEU A 49 -22.36 3.41 13.02
N GLU A 50 -22.99 3.53 11.84
CA GLU A 50 -23.43 4.82 11.30
C GLU A 50 -24.46 5.53 12.18
N LEU A 51 -25.34 4.77 12.86
CA LEU A 51 -26.28 5.34 13.84
C LEU A 51 -25.59 5.96 15.06
N PHE A 52 -24.43 5.41 15.47
CA PHE A 52 -23.66 5.93 16.61
C PHE A 52 -22.67 7.02 16.21
N THR A 53 -22.07 6.95 15.02
CA THR A 53 -21.03 7.88 14.58
C THR A 53 -21.57 9.07 13.80
N GLY A 54 -22.76 8.96 13.18
CA GLY A 54 -23.36 10.02 12.36
C GLY A 54 -22.63 10.30 11.03
N GLU A 55 -21.62 9.51 10.68
CA GLU A 55 -20.85 9.59 9.43
C GLU A 55 -20.79 8.20 8.79
N SER A 56 -20.72 8.15 7.45
CA SER A 56 -20.46 6.88 6.75
C SER A 56 -19.11 6.30 7.16
N ALA A 57 -19.12 5.35 8.08
CA ALA A 57 -17.92 4.65 8.53
C ALA A 57 -17.36 3.67 7.47
N THR A 58 -18.04 3.52 6.33
CA THR A 58 -17.72 2.54 5.29
C THR A 58 -16.30 2.73 4.78
N TRP A 59 -15.89 3.97 4.52
CA TRP A 59 -14.57 4.26 3.95
C TRP A 59 -13.43 3.91 4.93
N LYS A 60 -13.66 4.04 6.25
CA LYS A 60 -12.71 3.61 7.29
C LYS A 60 -12.64 2.10 7.40
N ALA A 61 -13.79 1.42 7.37
CA ALA A 61 -13.85 -0.04 7.37
C ALA A 61 -13.19 -0.64 6.11
N VAL A 62 -13.37 -0.04 4.94
CA VAL A 62 -12.61 -0.39 3.72
C VAL A 62 -11.11 -0.21 3.95
N GLY A 63 -10.71 0.89 4.62
CA GLY A 63 -9.33 1.14 5.00
C GLY A 63 -8.74 -0.03 5.80
N TRP A 64 -9.48 -0.56 6.78
CA TRP A 64 -9.08 -1.75 7.53
C TRP A 64 -8.84 -2.97 6.63
N VAL A 65 -9.77 -3.23 5.70
CA VAL A 65 -9.62 -4.32 4.72
C VAL A 65 -8.38 -4.12 3.84
N PHE A 66 -8.09 -2.88 3.45
CA PHE A 66 -6.88 -2.54 2.69
C PHE A 66 -5.59 -2.82 3.49
N TYR A 67 -5.56 -2.52 4.80
CA TYR A 67 -4.43 -2.91 5.66
C TYR A 67 -4.35 -4.43 5.86
N ASN A 68 -5.48 -5.12 6.03
CA ASN A 68 -5.50 -6.57 6.13
C ASN A 68 -4.95 -7.26 4.88
N ALA A 69 -5.13 -6.68 3.69
CA ALA A 69 -4.51 -7.16 2.45
C ALA A 69 -2.96 -7.12 2.47
N HIS A 70 -2.37 -6.39 3.42
CA HIS A 70 -0.93 -6.38 3.72
C HIS A 70 -0.54 -7.29 4.89
N PHE A 71 -1.46 -8.13 5.38
CA PHE A 71 -1.32 -8.87 6.65
C PHE A 71 -1.13 -7.96 7.87
N VAL A 72 -1.74 -6.77 7.85
CA VAL A 72 -1.83 -5.90 9.03
C VAL A 72 -3.22 -6.05 9.60
N ASP A 73 -3.33 -6.67 10.77
CA ASP A 73 -4.61 -6.90 11.42
C ASP A 73 -5.23 -5.59 11.93
N THR A 74 -6.54 -5.61 12.11
CA THR A 74 -7.30 -4.53 12.74
C THR A 74 -7.52 -4.87 14.20
N GLU A 75 -7.11 -3.97 15.08
CA GLU A 75 -7.38 -4.10 16.50
C GLU A 75 -8.79 -3.58 16.79
N ILE A 76 -9.66 -4.46 17.29
CA ILE A 76 -10.99 -4.09 17.75
C ILE A 76 -11.04 -4.20 19.28
N PRO A 77 -11.38 -3.10 19.98
CA PRO A 77 -11.61 -3.14 21.42
C PRO A 77 -12.75 -4.08 21.79
N GLY A 78 -12.48 -5.02 22.68
CA GLY A 78 -13.45 -5.91 23.32
C GLY A 78 -13.85 -5.43 24.72
N LEU A 79 -14.66 -6.24 25.39
CA LEU A 79 -15.09 -5.96 26.76
C LEU A 79 -13.91 -6.11 27.72
N PHE A 80 -13.90 -5.30 28.79
CA PHE A 80 -12.89 -5.34 29.87
C PHE A 80 -11.43 -5.06 29.42
N GLY A 81 -11.24 -4.33 28.32
CA GLY A 81 -9.92 -3.91 27.87
C GLY A 81 -9.13 -4.96 27.09
N ALA A 82 -9.73 -6.12 26.78
CA ALA A 82 -9.15 -7.06 25.82
C ALA A 82 -9.33 -6.50 24.41
N SER A 83 -8.28 -6.52 23.57
CA SER A 83 -8.39 -6.25 22.13
C SER A 83 -8.41 -7.57 21.35
N ARG A 84 -9.08 -7.57 20.20
CA ARG A 84 -9.05 -8.67 19.23
C ARG A 84 -8.42 -8.18 17.94
N ALA A 85 -7.37 -8.84 17.50
CA ALA A 85 -6.82 -8.67 16.16
C ALA A 85 -7.69 -9.44 15.15
N ILE A 86 -8.15 -8.75 14.11
CA ILE A 86 -9.01 -9.32 13.08
C ILE A 86 -8.42 -9.06 11.70
N ASN A 87 -8.40 -10.10 10.87
CA ASN A 87 -8.12 -10.00 9.45
C ASN A 87 -9.41 -10.23 8.65
N PHE A 88 -10.09 -9.15 8.28
CA PHE A 88 -11.37 -9.20 7.58
C PHE A 88 -11.30 -9.90 6.23
N VAL A 89 -10.18 -9.81 5.50
CA VAL A 89 -10.01 -10.55 4.23
C VAL A 89 -10.04 -12.07 4.46
N ALA A 90 -9.57 -12.54 5.63
CA ALA A 90 -9.63 -13.95 6.00
C ALA A 90 -10.97 -14.35 6.66
N GLU A 91 -11.55 -13.47 7.48
CA GLU A 91 -12.75 -13.79 8.27
C GLU A 91 -14.08 -13.58 7.51
N VAL A 92 -14.12 -12.71 6.49
CA VAL A 92 -15.35 -12.40 5.74
C VAL A 92 -15.36 -13.17 4.42
N GLU A 93 -16.19 -14.22 4.34
CA GLU A 93 -16.29 -15.10 3.16
C GLU A 93 -16.67 -14.36 1.86
N ALA A 94 -17.38 -13.23 1.97
CA ALA A 94 -17.77 -12.42 0.81
C ALA A 94 -16.61 -11.63 0.21
N PHE A 95 -15.51 -11.44 0.95
CA PHE A 95 -14.36 -10.69 0.44
C PHE A 95 -13.47 -11.57 -0.44
N PRO A 96 -13.06 -11.07 -1.63
CA PRO A 96 -12.23 -11.87 -2.52
C PRO A 96 -10.82 -12.03 -1.95
N THR A 97 -10.33 -13.27 -1.86
CA THR A 97 -8.96 -13.59 -1.43
C THR A 97 -7.89 -12.97 -2.34
N LEU A 98 -8.25 -12.59 -3.57
CA LEU A 98 -7.40 -11.83 -4.49
C LEU A 98 -6.91 -10.50 -3.88
N LEU A 99 -7.57 -9.96 -2.86
CA LEU A 99 -7.12 -8.75 -2.17
C LEU A 99 -5.68 -8.87 -1.64
N TYR A 100 -5.22 -10.04 -1.19
CA TYR A 100 -3.82 -10.22 -0.77
C TYR A 100 -2.80 -10.07 -1.90
N VAL A 101 -3.22 -10.29 -3.14
CA VAL A 101 -2.35 -10.17 -4.33
C VAL A 101 -2.29 -8.72 -4.83
N LEU A 102 -3.28 -7.91 -4.47
CA LEU A 102 -3.43 -6.55 -4.97
C LEU A 102 -2.24 -5.64 -4.59
N PRO A 103 -1.81 -5.52 -3.30
CA PRO A 103 -0.67 -4.66 -2.97
C PRO A 103 0.65 -5.11 -3.63
N PRO A 104 1.03 -6.40 -3.60
CA PRO A 104 2.23 -6.88 -4.29
C PRO A 104 2.28 -6.51 -5.77
N VAL A 105 1.17 -6.71 -6.50
CA VAL A 105 1.11 -6.45 -7.94
C VAL A 105 1.20 -4.97 -8.24
N ILE A 106 0.45 -4.12 -7.53
CA ILE A 106 0.49 -2.67 -7.76
C ILE A 106 1.89 -2.13 -7.49
N LEU A 107 2.52 -2.52 -6.38
CA LEU A 107 3.87 -2.07 -6.01
C LEU A 107 4.94 -2.56 -7.00
N LEU A 108 4.83 -3.80 -7.47
CA LEU A 108 5.71 -4.34 -8.50
C LEU A 108 5.57 -3.56 -9.80
N VAL A 109 4.35 -3.28 -10.24
CA VAL A 109 4.09 -2.47 -11.43
C VAL A 109 4.64 -1.06 -11.26
N SER A 110 4.45 -0.42 -10.10
CA SER A 110 5.03 0.89 -9.81
C SER A 110 6.55 0.87 -9.92
N GLY A 111 7.22 -0.12 -9.33
CA GLY A 111 8.67 -0.30 -9.44
C GLY A 111 9.14 -0.44 -10.89
N VAL A 112 8.43 -1.24 -11.70
CA VAL A 112 8.69 -1.38 -13.14
C VAL A 112 8.57 -0.04 -13.85
N VAL A 113 7.52 0.74 -13.57
CA VAL A 113 7.29 2.04 -14.21
C VAL A 113 8.39 3.03 -13.84
N VAL A 114 8.80 3.11 -12.57
CA VAL A 114 9.90 4.00 -12.15
C VAL A 114 11.19 3.63 -12.88
N ALA A 115 11.61 2.37 -12.85
CA ALA A 115 12.85 1.94 -13.49
C ALA A 115 12.84 2.16 -15.01
N ARG A 116 11.72 1.90 -15.70
CA ARG A 116 11.59 2.19 -17.14
C ARG A 116 11.66 3.68 -17.43
N SER A 117 11.01 4.51 -16.63
CA SER A 117 11.03 5.96 -16.80
C SER A 117 12.43 6.56 -16.59
N ALA A 118 13.23 5.94 -15.73
CA ALA A 118 14.62 6.31 -15.48
C ALA A 118 15.60 5.75 -16.52
N GLY A 119 15.16 4.86 -17.42
CA GLY A 119 16.01 4.25 -18.45
C GLY A 119 17.14 3.37 -17.90
N VAL A 120 16.97 2.81 -16.69
CA VAL A 120 18.01 2.00 -16.05
C VAL A 120 18.07 0.60 -16.67
N THR A 121 19.29 0.16 -16.96
CA THR A 121 19.57 -1.18 -17.54
C THR A 121 20.26 -2.10 -16.54
N ASP A 122 21.03 -1.54 -15.59
CA ASP A 122 21.64 -2.28 -14.50
C ASP A 122 20.61 -2.70 -13.44
N ALA A 123 20.79 -3.91 -12.88
CA ALA A 123 19.87 -4.48 -11.91
C ALA A 123 19.90 -3.75 -10.55
N MET A 124 21.08 -3.33 -10.09
CA MET A 124 21.23 -2.61 -8.83
C MET A 124 20.62 -1.21 -8.94
N ASP A 125 20.83 -0.51 -10.06
CA ASP A 125 20.20 0.80 -10.29
C ASP A 125 18.69 0.68 -10.50
N GLY A 126 18.22 -0.41 -11.12
CA GLY A 126 16.82 -0.84 -11.14
C GLY A 126 16.22 -0.98 -9.74
N ALA A 127 16.92 -1.72 -8.87
CA ALA A 127 16.50 -1.91 -7.49
C ALA A 127 16.38 -0.57 -6.73
N LYS A 128 17.37 0.32 -6.85
CA LYS A 128 17.34 1.65 -6.22
C LYS A 128 16.19 2.52 -6.74
N ALA A 129 15.98 2.53 -8.05
CA ALA A 129 14.87 3.25 -8.67
C ALA A 129 13.53 2.72 -8.14
N GLY A 130 13.33 1.41 -8.16
CA GLY A 130 12.14 0.76 -7.60
C GLY A 130 11.93 1.00 -6.10
N ALA A 131 13.00 1.01 -5.31
CA ALA A 131 12.96 1.28 -3.86
C ALA A 131 12.40 2.66 -3.53
N SER A 132 12.54 3.64 -4.42
CA SER A 132 12.03 4.99 -4.18
C SER A 132 10.51 5.09 -4.09
N VAL A 133 9.78 4.06 -4.55
CA VAL A 133 8.33 3.88 -4.33
C VAL A 133 7.98 3.88 -2.84
N LEU A 134 8.88 3.36 -2.00
CA LEU A 134 8.71 3.33 -0.55
C LEU A 134 8.40 4.72 0.02
N LEU A 135 9.09 5.77 -0.43
CA LEU A 135 9.02 7.09 0.19
C LEU A 135 7.59 7.65 0.23
N GLY A 136 6.87 7.57 -0.89
CA GLY A 136 5.48 8.07 -0.94
C GLY A 136 4.47 7.07 -0.38
N TYR A 137 4.71 5.77 -0.57
CA TYR A 137 3.81 4.75 -0.05
C TYR A 137 3.81 4.71 1.48
N SER A 138 5.00 4.74 2.10
CA SER A 138 5.15 4.75 3.57
C SER A 138 4.43 5.93 4.19
N LEU A 139 4.57 7.14 3.62
CA LEU A 139 3.95 8.34 4.20
C LEU A 139 2.42 8.18 4.29
N LEU A 140 1.78 7.70 3.23
CA LEU A 140 0.34 7.45 3.24
C LEU A 140 -0.04 6.24 4.09
N ALA A 141 0.80 5.21 4.14
CA ALA A 141 0.60 4.06 5.02
C ALA A 141 0.69 4.41 6.51
N VAL A 142 1.45 5.42 6.91
CA VAL A 142 1.41 5.96 8.28
C VAL A 142 0.18 6.85 8.46
N ALA A 143 -0.13 7.72 7.51
CA ALA A 143 -1.30 8.58 7.61
C ALA A 143 -2.61 7.79 7.72
N GLY A 144 -2.74 6.68 6.99
CA GLY A 144 -3.93 5.84 6.97
C GLY A 144 -4.27 5.19 8.31
N THR A 145 -3.29 4.92 9.19
CA THR A 145 -3.58 4.34 10.52
C THR A 145 -4.46 5.26 11.35
N THR A 146 -4.21 6.57 11.27
CA THR A 146 -4.99 7.58 11.98
C THR A 146 -6.27 7.92 11.22
N MET A 147 -6.22 7.97 9.89
CA MET A 147 -7.36 8.32 9.05
C MET A 147 -8.49 7.27 9.12
N PHE A 148 -8.13 6.00 9.19
CA PHE A 148 -9.08 4.89 9.28
C PHE A 148 -9.43 4.50 10.71
N SER A 149 -9.08 5.30 11.71
CA SER A 149 -9.46 5.04 13.10
C SER A 149 -10.94 5.34 13.36
N ILE A 150 -11.61 4.46 14.11
CA ILE A 150 -12.98 4.65 14.58
C ILE A 150 -12.98 4.63 16.11
N PRO A 151 -13.30 5.75 16.78
CA PRO A 151 -13.49 5.77 18.22
C PRO A 151 -14.65 4.86 18.64
N VAL A 152 -14.44 4.05 19.68
CA VAL A 152 -15.42 3.15 20.26
C VAL A 152 -15.58 3.49 21.74
N GLY A 153 -16.72 4.10 22.10
CA GLY A 153 -16.96 4.60 23.45
C GLY A 153 -16.11 5.84 23.78
N GLN A 154 -15.65 5.95 25.03
CA GLN A 154 -14.92 7.15 25.52
C GLN A 154 -13.39 7.02 25.50
N SER A 155 -12.84 5.81 25.34
CA SER A 155 -11.42 5.57 25.65
C SER A 155 -10.73 4.56 24.73
N ALA A 156 -11.46 3.97 23.79
CA ALA A 156 -10.94 2.93 22.93
C ALA A 156 -11.15 3.30 21.45
N THR A 157 -10.33 2.72 20.59
CA THR A 157 -10.34 2.99 19.15
C THR A 157 -10.17 1.68 18.41
N ALA A 158 -10.99 1.46 17.38
CA ALA A 158 -10.78 0.40 16.42
C ALA A 158 -9.96 0.94 15.24
N GLU A 159 -8.82 0.32 14.96
CA GLU A 159 -7.86 0.82 13.97
C GLU A 159 -6.90 -0.28 13.49
N PRO A 160 -6.20 -0.09 12.35
CA PRO A 160 -5.11 -0.97 11.98
C PRO A 160 -4.01 -1.00 13.05
N ASP A 161 -3.42 -2.17 13.32
CA ASP A 161 -2.24 -2.26 14.19
C ASP A 161 -1.16 -1.30 13.68
N PHE A 162 -0.79 -0.31 14.50
CA PHE A 162 0.09 0.76 14.08
C PHE A 162 1.50 0.27 13.73
N VAL A 163 2.05 -0.65 14.51
CA VAL A 163 3.42 -1.13 14.33
C VAL A 163 3.52 -1.96 13.04
N ALA A 164 2.58 -2.88 12.81
CA ALA A 164 2.49 -3.67 11.60
C ALA A 164 2.12 -2.80 10.39
N ALA A 165 1.25 -1.80 10.54
CA ALA A 165 0.94 -0.85 9.47
C ALA A 165 2.19 -0.09 9.01
N VAL A 166 2.99 0.44 9.93
CA VAL A 166 4.22 1.18 9.60
C VAL A 166 5.27 0.23 9.01
N LEU A 167 5.54 -0.90 9.66
CA LEU A 167 6.65 -1.77 9.29
C LEU A 167 6.30 -2.69 8.11
N VAL A 168 5.15 -3.36 8.14
CA VAL A 168 4.78 -4.35 7.11
C VAL A 168 4.23 -3.63 5.89
N ALA A 169 3.10 -2.93 6.04
CA ALA A 169 2.47 -2.25 4.90
C ALA A 169 3.29 -1.06 4.42
N GLY A 170 3.82 -0.26 5.35
CA GLY A 170 4.56 0.96 5.04
C GLY A 170 5.98 0.74 4.56
N VAL A 171 6.69 -0.28 5.04
CA VAL A 171 8.11 -0.49 4.71
C VAL A 171 8.34 -1.78 3.93
N VAL A 172 8.01 -2.94 4.48
CA VAL A 172 8.34 -4.25 3.89
C VAL A 172 7.72 -4.40 2.50
N TYR A 173 6.42 -4.17 2.37
CA TYR A 173 5.72 -4.32 1.10
C TYR A 173 6.32 -3.46 -0.03
N PRO A 174 6.38 -2.12 0.10
CA PRO A 174 6.92 -1.29 -0.97
C PRO A 174 8.43 -1.47 -1.16
N ALA A 175 9.20 -1.77 -0.12
CA ALA A 175 10.62 -2.11 -0.28
C ALA A 175 10.79 -3.35 -1.14
N VAL A 176 10.10 -4.45 -0.81
CA VAL A 176 10.24 -5.73 -1.50
C VAL A 176 9.68 -5.64 -2.92
N PHE A 177 8.40 -5.28 -3.08
CA PHE A 177 7.77 -5.35 -4.39
C PHE A 177 8.20 -4.21 -5.31
N GLY A 178 8.44 -3.01 -4.78
CA GLY A 178 8.99 -1.90 -5.54
C GLY A 178 10.39 -2.20 -6.09
N THR A 179 11.30 -2.74 -5.26
CA THR A 179 12.65 -3.13 -5.71
C THR A 179 12.60 -4.25 -6.74
N LEU A 180 11.81 -5.31 -6.50
CA LEU A 180 11.66 -6.43 -7.43
C LEU A 180 11.12 -5.97 -8.80
N GLY A 181 10.14 -5.07 -8.79
CA GLY A 181 9.64 -4.45 -10.02
C GLY A 181 10.73 -3.70 -10.79
N GLY A 182 11.54 -2.92 -10.07
CA GLY A 182 12.67 -2.19 -10.65
C GLY A 182 13.73 -3.11 -11.26
N VAL A 183 14.13 -4.17 -10.54
CA VAL A 183 15.08 -5.18 -11.03
C VAL A 183 14.54 -5.87 -12.30
N ALA A 184 13.28 -6.30 -12.27
CA ALA A 184 12.66 -6.97 -13.41
C ALA A 184 12.66 -6.10 -14.67
N ALA A 185 12.39 -4.80 -14.53
CA ALA A 185 12.44 -3.85 -15.64
C ALA A 185 13.84 -3.70 -16.24
N SER A 186 14.89 -3.62 -15.40
CA SER A 186 16.28 -3.50 -15.84
C SER A 186 16.75 -4.72 -16.63
N LEU A 187 16.43 -5.94 -16.16
CA LEU A 187 16.82 -7.18 -16.83
C LEU A 187 16.21 -7.30 -18.24
N VAL A 188 14.95 -6.88 -18.40
CA VAL A 188 14.26 -6.85 -19.70
C VAL A 188 14.90 -5.83 -20.65
N GLN A 189 15.34 -4.67 -20.14
CA GLN A 189 15.98 -3.63 -20.95
C GLN A 189 17.40 -4.02 -21.37
N SER A 190 18.18 -4.62 -20.46
CA SER A 190 19.51 -5.15 -20.76
C SER A 190 19.50 -6.16 -21.91
N SER A 191 18.54 -7.10 -21.89
CA SER A 191 18.40 -8.11 -22.94
C SER A 191 18.12 -7.51 -24.33
N ARG A 192 17.36 -6.41 -24.37
CA ARG A 192 17.06 -5.69 -25.64
C ARG A 192 18.28 -4.97 -26.20
N ALA A 193 19.13 -4.41 -25.34
CA ALA A 193 20.34 -3.73 -25.76
C ALA A 193 21.36 -4.69 -26.41
N THR A 194 21.41 -5.94 -25.95
CA THR A 194 22.31 -6.97 -26.51
C THR A 194 21.86 -7.49 -27.88
N ILE A 195 20.55 -7.55 -28.16
CA ILE A 195 20.00 -8.15 -29.39
C ILE A 195 20.02 -7.18 -30.58
N SER A 196 20.06 -5.87 -30.33
CA SER A 196 20.13 -4.84 -31.39
C SER A 196 21.43 -4.03 -31.31
N PRO A 197 22.62 -4.66 -31.51
CA PRO A 197 23.85 -3.88 -31.65
C PRO A 197 23.75 -3.08 -32.96
N GLN A 198 23.86 -1.76 -32.83
CA GLN A 198 24.01 -0.84 -33.98
C GLN A 198 25.29 -1.16 -34.75
#